data_AF-A0ABD5F4S6-F1
#
_entry.id   AF-A0ABD5F4S6-F1
#
_cell.length_a   1.000
_cell.length_b   1.000
_cell.length_c   1.000
_cell.angle_alpha   90.00
_cell.angle_beta   90.00
_cell.angle_gamma   90.00
#
_symmetry.space_group_name_H-M   'P 1'
#
loop_
_entity.id
_entity.type
_entity.pdbx_description
1 polymer ?
#
loop_
_entity_poly.entity_id
_entity_poly.type
_entity_poly.pdbx_seq_one_letter_code
_entity_poly.pdbx_strand_id
1 'polypeptide(L)' 'MKKDTSKLESHLARHPSDAAGVISLLKARSHNYEYDFALNQKRKREKARSFERKREDNDN' A
#
# COMPACT_ATOMS: atom_id res chain seq x y z
N MET A 1 6.71 -4.26 0.75
CA MET A 1 6.70 -3.79 2.14
C MET A 1 6.61 -2.27 2.13
N LYS A 2 5.86 -1.66 3.07
CA LYS A 2 5.77 -0.20 3.14
C LYS A 2 7.14 0.42 3.45
N LYS A 3 7.41 1.57 2.84
CA LYS A 3 8.55 2.43 3.12
C LYS A 3 8.22 3.30 4.34
N ASP A 4 9.14 3.36 5.30
CA ASP A 4 9.06 4.30 6.41
C ASP A 4 9.52 5.69 5.94
N THR A 5 8.64 6.68 6.11
CA THR A 5 8.86 8.08 5.70
C THR A 5 9.11 9.01 6.88
N SER A 6 9.04 8.53 8.12
CA SER A 6 9.06 9.35 9.34
C SER A 6 10.25 10.30 9.44
N LYS A 7 11.46 9.79 9.17
CA LYS A 7 12.70 10.58 9.17
C LYS A 7 12.70 11.66 8.08
N LEU A 8 12.20 11.33 6.89
CA LEU A 8 12.17 12.24 5.76
C LEU A 8 11.11 13.34 5.95
N GLU A 9 9.96 13.00 6.53
CA GLU A 9 8.94 13.97 6.92
C GLU A 9 9.46 14.93 8.00
N SER A 10 10.20 14.41 8.98
CA SER A 10 10.84 15.23 10.03
C SER A 10 11.94 16.15 9.49
N HIS A 11 12.65 15.72 8.44
CA HIS A 11 13.63 16.55 7.72
C HIS A 11 12.94 17.67 6.95
N LEU A 12 11.89 17.36 6.19
CA LEU A 12 11.14 18.34 5.39
C LEU A 12 10.34 19.33 6.23
N ALA A 13 9.93 18.97 7.45
CA ALA A 13 9.34 19.91 8.40
C ALA A 13 10.31 21.05 8.77
N ARG A 14 11.62 20.78 8.77
CA ARG A 14 12.69 21.76 9.03
C ARG A 14 13.22 22.40 7.75
N HIS A 15 13.15 21.69 6.63
CA HIS A 15 13.67 22.11 5.33
C HIS A 15 12.60 21.96 4.22
N PRO A 16 11.54 22.78 4.25
CA PRO A 16 10.41 22.61 3.33
C PRO A 16 10.75 22.90 1.87
N SER A 17 11.82 23.65 1.61
CA SER A 17 12.31 23.98 0.27
C SER A 17 13.28 22.95 -0.32
N ASP A 18 13.58 21.86 0.39
CA ASP A 18 14.39 20.77 -0.14
C ASP A 18 13.61 19.96 -1.19
N ALA A 19 13.72 20.40 -2.44
CA ALA A 19 13.04 19.78 -3.57
C ALA A 19 13.39 18.29 -3.73
N ALA A 20 14.65 17.90 -3.47
CA ALA A 20 15.08 16.51 -3.56
C ALA A 20 14.43 15.65 -2.47
N GLY A 21 14.35 16.18 -1.26
CA GLY A 21 13.63 15.56 -0.15
C GLY A 21 12.14 15.39 -0.44
N VAL A 22 11.47 16.43 -0.97
CA VAL A 22 10.04 16.39 -1.33
C VAL A 22 9.78 15.34 -2.40
N ILE A 23 10.58 15.30 -3.46
CA ILE A 23 10.46 14.29 -4.52
C ILE A 23 10.63 12.88 -3.95
N SER A 24 11.59 12.68 -3.06
CA SER A 24 11.84 11.39 -2.42
C SER A 24 10.66 10.96 -1.55
N LEU A 25 10.03 11.90 -0.83
CA LEU A 25 8.83 11.64 -0.02
C LEU A 25 7.65 11.24 -0.91
N LEU A 26 7.42 11.95 -2.01
CA LEU A 26 6.34 11.65 -2.95
C LEU A 26 6.52 10.26 -3.59
N LYS A 27 7.74 9.89 -3.97
CA LYS A 27 8.05 8.54 -4.49
C LYS A 27 7.75 7.46 -3.45
N ALA A 28 8.17 7.67 -2.20
CA ALA A 28 7.91 6.71 -1.12
C ALA A 28 6.40 6.56 -0.83
N ARG A 29 5.65 7.68 -0.83
CA ARG A 29 4.20 7.67 -0.68
C ARG A 29 3.50 6.94 -1.83
N SER A 30 3.89 7.20 -3.08
CA SER A 30 3.34 6.48 -4.26
C SER A 30 3.52 4.97 -4.13
N HIS A 31 4.73 4.52 -3.81
CA HIS A 31 5.01 3.10 -3.59
C HIS A 31 4.14 2.50 -2.48
N ASN A 32 3.90 3.22 -1.39
CA ASN A 32 3.04 2.76 -0.30
C ASN A 32 1.57 2.63 -0.72
N TYR A 33 1.07 3.57 -1.52
CA TYR A 33 -0.28 3.49 -2.09
C TYR A 33 -0.43 2.29 -3.03
N GLU A 34 0.53 2.07 -3.93
CA GLU A 34 0.53 0.93 -4.84
C GLU A 34 0.57 -0.41 -4.07
N TYR A 35 1.39 -0.48 -3.02
CA TYR A 35 1.44 -1.64 -2.14
C TYR A 35 0.09 -1.95 -1.49
N ASP A 36 -0.57 -0.94 -0.92
CA ASP A 36 -1.89 -1.10 -0.29
C ASP A 36 -2.96 -1.49 -1.30
N PHE A 37 -2.93 -0.89 -2.49
CA PHE A 37 -3.84 -1.25 -3.58
C PHE A 37 -3.69 -2.72 -3.97
N ALA A 38 -2.46 -3.18 -4.22
CA ALA A 38 -2.18 -4.57 -4.59
C ALA A 38 -2.60 -5.56 -3.49
N LEU A 39 -2.34 -5.21 -2.22
CA LEU A 39 -2.73 -6.03 -1.09
C LEU A 39 -4.25 -6.15 -0.97
N ASN A 40 -4.98 -5.04 -1.16
CA ASN A 40 -6.44 -5.03 -1.14
C ASN A 40 -7.03 -5.85 -2.29
N GLN A 41 -6.46 -5.77 -3.49
CA GLN A 41 -6.88 -6.60 -4.62
C GLN A 41 -6.63 -8.09 -4.35
N LYS A 42 -5.49 -8.45 -3.76
CA LYS A 42 -5.20 -9.84 -3.36
C LYS A 42 -6.23 -10.35 -2.35
N ARG A 43 -6.50 -9.59 -1.28
CA ARG A 43 -7.51 -9.94 -0.26
C ARG A 43 -8.90 -10.12 -0.85
N LYS A 44 -9.31 -9.25 -1.78
CA LYS A 44 -10.61 -9.38 -2.48
C LYS A 44 -10.67 -10.68 -3.28
N ARG A 45 -9.62 -11.03 -4.02
CA ARG A 45 -9.55 -12.30 -4.79
C ARG A 45 -9.59 -13.52 -3.88
N GLU A 46 -8.85 -13.51 -2.78
CA GLU A 46 -8.86 -14.60 -1.80
C GLU A 46 -10.25 -14.78 -1.16
N LYS A 47 -10.93 -13.67 -0.85
CA LYS A 47 -12.30 -13.69 -0.32
C LYS A 47 -13.29 -14.28 -1.35
N ALA A 48 -13.21 -13.88 -2.62
CA ALA A 48 -14.05 -14.43 -3.67
C ALA A 48 -13.87 -15.95 -3.84
N ARG A 49 -12.62 -16.42 -3.93
CA ARG A 49 -12.30 -17.86 -4.00
C ARG A 49 -12.76 -18.63 -2.77
N SER A 50 -12.75 -18.00 -1.59
CA SER A 50 -13.28 -18.64 -0.38
C SER A 50 -14.80 -18.82 -0.41
N PHE A 51 -15.53 -17.94 -1.08
CA PHE A 51 -16.98 -18.10 -1.25
C PHE A 51 -17.32 -19.14 -2.32
N GLU A 52 -16.56 -19.17 -3.42
CA GLU A 52 -16.71 -20.20 -4.47
C GLU A 52 -16.55 -21.61 -3.87
N ARG A 53 -15.47 -21.86 -3.12
CA ARG A 53 -15.27 -23.15 -2.42
C ARG A 53 -16.44 -23.53 -1.51
N LYS A 54 -16.98 -22.58 -0.75
CA LYS A 54 -18.14 -22.83 0.14
C LYS A 54 -19.44 -23.12 -0.61
N ARG A 55 -19.58 -22.67 -1.85
CA ARG A 55 -20.73 -23.01 -2.70
C ARG A 55 -20.58 -24.43 -3.23
N GLU A 56 -19.40 -24.75 -3.76
CA GLU A 56 -19.07 -26.10 -4.22
C GLU A 56 -19.22 -27.17 -3.13
N ASP A 57 -18.87 -26.85 -1.88
CA ASP A 57 -19.03 -27.76 -0.73
C ASP A 57 -20.50 -27.92 -0.25
N ASN A 58 -21.40 -26.99 -0.58
CA ASN A 58 -22.82 -27.05 -0.19
C ASN A 58 -23.71 -27.68 -1.26
N ASP A 59 -23.26 -27.70 -2.52
CA ASP A 59 -24.00 -28.24 -3.65
C ASP A 59 -23.68 -29.73 -3.95
N ASN A 60 -22.74 -30.34 -3.18
CA ASN A 60 -22.41 -31.77 -3.17
C ASN A 60 -22.97 -32.47 -1.93
#